data_AF-A0A9E1UXU4-F1
#
_entry.id   AF-A0A9E1UXU4-F1
#
_cell.length_a   1.000
_cell.length_b   1.000
_cell.length_c   1.000
_cell.angle_alpha   90.00
_cell.angle_beta   90.00
_cell.angle_gamma   90.00
#
_symmetry.space_group_name_H-M   'P 1'
#
loop_
_entity.id
_entity.type
_entity.pdbx_description
1 polymer ?
#
loop_
_entity_poly.entity_id
_entity_poly.type
_entity_poly.pdbx_seq_one_letter_code
_entity_poly.pdbx_strand_id
1 'polypeptide(L)'
;MSTLMIGAATSEMALDAASLATGRMLEAPLRAGAFVIVHDQTPFCMISCDVIALTRDLVDEIGAGVAGACGIPADNLLVTSTHTHHAPGTLPIYLNPRNEAFAQRTVAAAVEAARKAMAAANENGGQAELLHATGQEATVGGNSRWLTQEGQITWSGHDESVMVRPTGPHDPDLPVLAARDASGRFLGAVFGHGTHNIGTLGDYRQVFSPGFFGLAAQELERQ
;
A
#
# COMPACT_ATOMS: atom_id res chain seq x y z
N MET A 1 9.86 30.68 9.25
CA MET A 1 9.95 29.21 9.32
C MET A 1 8.88 28.69 8.40
N SER A 2 9.21 27.81 7.45
CA SER A 2 8.20 27.22 6.57
C SER A 2 7.25 26.37 7.40
N THR A 3 5.95 26.54 7.20
CA THR A 3 4.89 25.83 7.91
C THR A 3 4.47 24.61 7.10
N LEU A 4 4.70 23.41 7.65
CA LEU A 4 4.26 22.15 7.04
C LEU A 4 2.90 21.76 7.63
N MET A 5 1.92 21.55 6.76
CA MET A 5 0.67 20.87 7.11
C MET A 5 0.77 19.43 6.63
N ILE A 6 0.64 18.47 7.53
CA ILE A 6 0.73 17.05 7.17
C ILE A 6 -0.43 16.28 7.77
N GLY A 7 -1.10 15.46 6.98
CA GLY A 7 -2.18 14.61 7.46
C GLY A 7 -2.12 13.24 6.82
N ALA A 8 -2.53 12.22 7.57
CA ALA A 8 -2.68 10.88 7.08
C ALA A 8 -4.07 10.34 7.45
N ALA A 9 -4.63 9.52 6.57
CA ALA A 9 -5.91 8.88 6.82
C ALA A 9 -6.09 7.62 5.97
N THR A 10 -7.02 6.77 6.37
CA THR A 10 -7.41 5.57 5.62
C THR A 10 -8.90 5.58 5.26
N SER A 11 -9.23 4.79 4.25
CA SER A 11 -10.60 4.46 3.87
C SER A 11 -10.68 3.00 3.45
N GLU A 12 -11.75 2.32 3.88
CA GLU A 12 -11.90 0.89 3.61
C GLU A 12 -12.43 0.61 2.20
N MET A 13 -11.85 -0.41 1.57
CA MET A 13 -12.26 -0.97 0.29
C MET A 13 -13.16 -2.17 0.56
N ALA A 14 -14.45 -1.92 0.77
CA ALA A 14 -15.40 -2.98 1.11
C ALA A 14 -15.50 -4.03 -0.01
N LEU A 15 -15.44 -5.32 0.33
CA LEU A 15 -15.64 -6.41 -0.62
C LEU A 15 -17.01 -6.30 -1.32
N ASP A 16 -17.05 -6.59 -2.62
CA ASP A 16 -18.28 -6.69 -3.38
C ASP A 16 -18.99 -8.03 -3.12
N ALA A 17 -20.25 -8.13 -3.57
CA ALA A 17 -21.08 -9.31 -3.32
C ALA A 17 -20.49 -10.60 -3.94
N ALA A 18 -19.84 -10.52 -5.11
CA ALA A 18 -19.24 -11.69 -5.75
C ALA A 18 -18.01 -12.17 -4.97
N SER A 19 -17.21 -11.24 -4.45
CA SER A 19 -16.08 -11.58 -3.57
C SER A 19 -16.56 -12.26 -2.28
N LEU A 20 -17.59 -11.72 -1.63
CA LEU A 20 -18.18 -12.33 -0.43
C LEU A 20 -18.75 -13.73 -0.69
N ALA A 21 -19.33 -13.94 -1.87
CA ALA A 21 -19.90 -15.24 -2.26
C ALA A 21 -18.85 -16.36 -2.41
N THR A 22 -17.55 -16.03 -2.49
CA THR A 22 -16.48 -17.04 -2.51
C THR A 22 -16.32 -17.79 -1.18
N GLY A 23 -16.88 -17.26 -0.08
CA GLY A 23 -16.75 -17.84 1.26
C GLY A 23 -15.38 -17.64 1.90
N ARG A 24 -14.45 -16.92 1.25
CA ARG A 24 -13.17 -16.54 1.85
C ARG A 24 -13.38 -15.60 3.03
N MET A 25 -12.64 -15.82 4.11
CA MET A 25 -12.66 -14.95 5.29
C MET A 25 -11.87 -13.66 5.03
N LEU A 26 -12.20 -12.57 5.70
CA LEU A 26 -11.39 -11.34 5.65
C LEU A 26 -10.47 -11.30 6.88
N GLU A 27 -9.15 -11.33 6.68
CA GLU A 27 -8.17 -11.27 7.79
C GLU A 27 -8.16 -9.91 8.48
N ALA A 28 -8.18 -8.86 7.67
CA ALA A 28 -8.24 -7.48 8.10
C ALA A 28 -8.87 -6.64 6.98
N PRO A 29 -9.45 -5.47 7.28
CA PRO A 29 -9.96 -4.56 6.27
C PRO A 29 -8.93 -4.29 5.17
N LEU A 30 -9.35 -4.38 3.90
CA LEU A 30 -8.57 -3.86 2.79
C LEU A 30 -8.74 -2.35 2.75
N ARG A 31 -7.66 -1.57 2.62
CA ARG A 31 -7.71 -0.11 2.72
C ARG A 31 -6.99 0.58 1.58
N ALA A 32 -7.42 1.82 1.32
CA ALA A 32 -6.57 2.84 0.75
C ALA A 32 -6.09 3.75 1.89
N GLY A 33 -4.79 4.02 1.96
CA GLY A 33 -4.18 4.99 2.87
C GLY A 33 -3.62 6.17 2.10
N ALA A 34 -3.81 7.38 2.61
CA ALA A 34 -3.28 8.61 2.03
C ALA A 34 -2.42 9.38 3.03
N PHE A 35 -1.33 9.97 2.54
CA PHE A 35 -0.42 10.84 3.28
C PHE A 35 -0.24 12.15 2.50
N VAL A 36 -0.79 13.23 3.02
CA VAL A 36 -0.80 14.56 2.39
C VAL A 36 0.21 15.46 3.09
N ILE A 37 1.05 16.13 2.31
CA ILE A 37 1.99 17.16 2.75
C ILE A 37 1.63 18.44 2.01
N VAL A 38 1.46 19.56 2.72
CA VAL A 38 1.31 20.88 2.11
C VAL A 38 2.44 21.77 2.61
N HIS A 39 3.22 22.27 1.65
CA HIS A 39 4.34 23.18 1.88
C HIS A 39 4.13 24.43 1.02
N ASP A 40 4.07 25.61 1.65
CA ASP A 40 3.88 26.90 0.96
C ASP A 40 2.73 26.87 -0.08
N GLN A 41 1.55 26.39 0.33
CA GLN A 41 0.33 26.21 -0.50
C GLN A 41 0.43 25.15 -1.62
N THR A 42 1.57 24.46 -1.74
CA THR A 42 1.73 23.38 -2.72
C THR A 42 1.45 22.04 -2.05
N PRO A 43 0.36 21.33 -2.42
CA PRO A 43 0.03 20.07 -1.80
C PRO A 43 0.65 18.89 -2.58
N PHE A 44 1.11 17.88 -1.88
CA PHE A 44 1.59 16.60 -2.39
C PHE A 44 0.86 15.48 -1.65
N CYS A 45 0.53 14.39 -2.36
CA CYS A 45 -0.19 13.26 -1.77
C CYS A 45 0.41 11.94 -2.24
N MET A 46 0.63 11.04 -1.29
CA MET A 46 0.91 9.63 -1.56
C MET A 46 -0.31 8.81 -1.17
N ILE A 47 -0.76 7.92 -2.05
CA ILE A 47 -1.85 6.98 -1.81
C ILE A 47 -1.33 5.56 -2.01
N SER A 48 -1.55 4.67 -1.05
CA SER A 48 -1.28 3.24 -1.17
C SER A 48 -2.58 2.45 -1.03
N CYS A 49 -2.84 1.53 -1.95
CA CYS A 49 -4.02 0.67 -1.92
C CYS A 49 -3.64 -0.81 -1.68
N ASP A 50 -4.41 -1.50 -0.84
CA ASP A 50 -4.28 -2.95 -0.61
C ASP A 50 -4.82 -3.77 -1.78
N VAL A 51 -4.12 -3.69 -2.91
CA VAL A 51 -4.38 -4.43 -4.14
C VAL A 51 -3.07 -4.89 -4.77
N ILE A 52 -3.14 -5.79 -5.75
CA ILE A 52 -1.94 -6.25 -6.46
C ILE A 52 -1.38 -5.13 -7.34
N ALA A 53 -2.20 -4.46 -8.15
CA ALA A 53 -1.79 -3.37 -9.02
C ALA A 53 -3.00 -2.56 -9.48
N LEU A 54 -2.77 -1.36 -9.98
CA LEU A 54 -3.82 -0.51 -10.55
C LEU A 54 -3.57 -0.29 -12.04
N THR A 55 -4.62 -0.34 -12.84
CA THR A 55 -4.55 0.04 -14.26
C THR A 55 -4.54 1.56 -14.41
N ARG A 56 -4.05 2.04 -15.57
CA ARG A 56 -3.91 3.48 -15.85
C ARG A 56 -5.24 4.24 -15.71
N ASP A 57 -6.34 3.67 -16.17
CA ASP A 57 -7.68 4.26 -16.05
C ASP A 57 -8.10 4.46 -14.59
N LEU A 58 -7.84 3.49 -13.70
CA LEU A 58 -8.13 3.64 -12.27
C LEU A 58 -7.26 4.73 -11.64
N VAL A 59 -5.98 4.82 -12.00
CA VAL A 59 -5.08 5.87 -11.51
C VAL A 59 -5.55 7.26 -12.00
N ASP A 60 -6.04 7.36 -13.24
CA ASP A 60 -6.59 8.61 -13.79
C ASP A 60 -7.88 9.03 -13.09
N GLU A 61 -8.78 8.09 -12.81
CA GLU A 61 -10.00 8.33 -12.05
C GLU A 61 -9.70 8.79 -10.62
N ILE A 62 -8.72 8.14 -9.96
CA ILE A 62 -8.23 8.58 -8.64
C ILE A 62 -7.67 10.00 -8.74
N GLY A 63 -6.81 10.28 -9.72
CA GLY A 63 -6.21 11.59 -9.93
C GLY A 63 -7.24 12.70 -10.13
N ALA A 64 -8.24 12.46 -10.98
CA ALA A 64 -9.33 13.40 -11.21
C ALA A 64 -10.18 13.62 -9.94
N GLY A 65 -10.49 12.55 -9.21
CA GLY A 65 -11.24 12.63 -7.96
C GLY A 65 -10.50 13.38 -6.87
N VAL A 66 -9.20 13.11 -6.70
CA VAL A 66 -8.32 13.76 -5.73
C VAL A 66 -8.14 15.25 -6.08
N ALA A 67 -7.96 15.59 -7.36
CA ALA A 67 -7.89 16.98 -7.80
C ALA A 67 -9.19 17.74 -7.51
N GLY A 68 -10.35 17.14 -7.80
CA GLY A 68 -11.65 17.77 -7.53
C GLY A 68 -11.98 17.91 -6.05
N ALA A 69 -11.65 16.91 -5.24
CA ALA A 69 -12.00 16.89 -3.81
C ALA A 69 -11.01 17.66 -2.93
N CYS A 70 -9.73 17.71 -3.32
CA CYS A 70 -8.65 18.19 -2.46
C CYS A 70 -7.81 19.31 -3.09
N GLY A 71 -7.97 19.62 -4.37
CA GLY A 71 -7.13 20.59 -5.09
C GLY A 71 -5.69 20.12 -5.34
N ILE A 72 -5.42 18.82 -5.20
CA ILE A 72 -4.08 18.25 -5.46
C ILE A 72 -3.97 17.92 -6.95
N PRO A 73 -3.07 18.56 -7.72
CA PRO A 73 -2.89 18.25 -9.14
C PRO A 73 -2.25 16.87 -9.31
N ALA A 74 -2.50 16.23 -10.46
CA ALA A 74 -1.96 14.90 -10.78
C ALA A 74 -0.41 14.85 -10.71
N ASP A 75 0.27 15.94 -11.05
CA ASP A 75 1.74 16.07 -10.97
C ASP A 75 2.26 16.00 -9.53
N ASN A 76 1.40 16.22 -8.54
CA ASN A 76 1.72 16.15 -7.12
C ASN A 76 1.08 14.92 -6.44
N LEU A 77 0.66 13.92 -7.21
CA LEU A 77 0.02 12.71 -6.71
C LEU A 77 0.86 11.47 -7.06
N LEU A 78 1.21 10.70 -6.03
CA LEU A 78 1.78 9.36 -6.18
C LEU A 78 0.75 8.32 -5.75
N VAL A 79 0.33 7.46 -6.68
CA VAL A 79 -0.55 6.32 -6.38
C VAL A 79 0.25 5.02 -6.49
N THR A 80 0.20 4.21 -5.44
CA THR A 80 0.92 2.94 -5.30
C THR A 80 -0.02 1.83 -4.81
N SER A 81 0.42 0.60 -4.91
CA SER A 81 -0.28 -0.59 -4.40
C SER A 81 0.66 -1.36 -3.49
N THR A 82 0.13 -1.96 -2.40
CA THR A 82 0.93 -2.82 -1.51
C THR A 82 1.34 -4.13 -2.16
N HIS A 83 0.85 -4.40 -3.37
CA HIS A 83 1.09 -5.61 -4.15
C HIS A 83 0.56 -6.88 -3.47
N THR A 84 -0.51 -6.78 -2.66
CA THR A 84 -1.17 -7.97 -2.10
C THR A 84 -1.83 -8.79 -3.20
N HIS A 85 -1.54 -10.09 -3.24
CA HIS A 85 -2.21 -11.05 -4.13
C HIS A 85 -3.56 -11.53 -3.57
N HIS A 86 -3.94 -11.03 -2.39
CA HIS A 86 -5.05 -11.54 -1.59
C HIS A 86 -6.24 -10.58 -1.53
N ALA A 87 -6.32 -9.63 -2.46
CA ALA A 87 -7.49 -8.78 -2.68
C ALA A 87 -8.24 -9.21 -3.96
N PRO A 88 -9.52 -8.83 -4.15
CA PRO A 88 -10.17 -8.95 -5.45
C PRO A 88 -9.39 -8.20 -6.54
N GLY A 89 -9.36 -8.76 -7.75
CA GLY A 89 -8.51 -8.25 -8.83
C GLY A 89 -8.96 -6.89 -9.38
N THR A 90 -8.09 -5.89 -9.34
CA THR A 90 -8.26 -4.55 -9.92
C THR A 90 -7.73 -4.41 -11.35
N LEU A 91 -7.22 -5.50 -11.92
CA LEU A 91 -6.79 -5.62 -13.30
C LEU A 91 -6.99 -7.06 -13.78
N PRO A 92 -7.07 -7.31 -15.10
CA PRO A 92 -7.09 -8.67 -15.62
C PRO A 92 -5.73 -9.34 -15.41
N ILE A 93 -5.73 -10.55 -14.84
CA ILE A 93 -4.52 -11.35 -14.63
C ILE A 93 -4.79 -12.77 -15.09
N TYR A 94 -4.03 -13.22 -16.09
CA TYR A 94 -4.23 -14.50 -16.78
C TYR A 94 -5.68 -14.66 -17.26
N LEU A 95 -6.41 -15.65 -16.73
CA LEU A 95 -7.79 -15.95 -17.07
C LEU A 95 -8.79 -15.25 -16.14
N ASN A 96 -8.32 -14.54 -15.12
CA ASN A 96 -9.19 -13.85 -14.18
C ASN A 96 -9.48 -12.42 -14.70
N PRO A 97 -10.74 -12.08 -14.97
CA PRO A 97 -11.10 -10.72 -15.35
C PRO A 97 -10.95 -9.77 -14.15
N ARG A 98 -10.87 -8.47 -14.45
CA ARG A 98 -10.97 -7.43 -13.43
C ARG A 98 -12.34 -7.49 -12.74
N ASN A 99 -12.35 -7.37 -11.42
CA ASN A 99 -13.56 -7.14 -10.65
C ASN A 99 -13.88 -5.64 -10.67
N GLU A 100 -14.76 -5.23 -11.60
CA GLU A 100 -15.13 -3.82 -11.79
C GLU A 100 -15.72 -3.17 -10.54
N ALA A 101 -16.56 -3.90 -9.80
CA ALA A 101 -17.18 -3.38 -8.59
C ALA A 101 -16.14 -3.06 -7.51
N PHE A 102 -15.18 -3.96 -7.29
CA PHE A 102 -14.10 -3.75 -6.33
C PHE A 102 -13.10 -2.69 -6.82
N ALA A 103 -12.81 -2.63 -8.12
CA ALA A 103 -11.95 -1.60 -8.71
C ALA A 103 -12.54 -0.19 -8.46
N GLN A 104 -13.83 0.00 -8.69
CA GLN A 104 -14.50 1.29 -8.44
C GLN A 104 -14.57 1.63 -6.94
N ARG A 105 -14.70 0.64 -6.06
CA ARG A 105 -14.58 0.84 -4.61
C ARG A 105 -13.16 1.23 -4.18
N THR A 106 -12.15 0.70 -4.86
CA THR A 106 -10.74 1.08 -4.65
C THR A 106 -10.52 2.55 -5.02
N VAL A 107 -11.05 3.00 -6.16
CA VAL A 107 -11.02 4.42 -6.58
C VAL A 107 -11.70 5.30 -5.54
N ALA A 108 -12.93 4.96 -5.14
CA ALA A 108 -13.69 5.74 -4.16
C ALA A 108 -12.97 5.82 -2.80
N ALA A 109 -12.40 4.72 -2.33
CA ALA A 109 -11.64 4.68 -1.07
C ALA A 109 -10.37 5.53 -1.14
N ALA A 110 -9.63 5.49 -2.25
CA ALA A 110 -8.43 6.31 -2.47
C ALA A 110 -8.75 7.81 -2.41
N VAL A 111 -9.79 8.25 -3.12
CA VAL A 111 -10.23 9.67 -3.10
C VAL A 111 -10.67 10.08 -1.70
N GLU A 112 -11.43 9.23 -1.00
CA GLU A 112 -11.90 9.50 0.35
C GLU A 112 -10.76 9.54 1.38
N ALA A 113 -9.77 8.65 1.26
CA ALA A 113 -8.58 8.68 2.11
C ALA A 113 -7.82 10.00 1.92
N ALA A 114 -7.61 10.45 0.68
CA ALA A 114 -6.97 11.73 0.38
C ALA A 114 -7.76 12.92 0.96
N ARG A 115 -9.10 12.91 0.85
CA ARG A 115 -9.97 13.94 1.41
C ARG A 115 -9.84 14.03 2.93
N LYS A 116 -9.84 12.89 3.62
CA LYS A 116 -9.65 12.84 5.09
C LYS A 116 -8.24 13.28 5.49
N ALA A 117 -7.21 12.85 4.75
CA ALA A 117 -5.83 13.24 5.01
C ALA A 117 -5.62 14.74 4.82
N MET A 118 -6.22 15.34 3.78
CA MET A 118 -6.19 16.79 3.56
C MET A 118 -6.91 17.54 4.70
N ALA A 119 -8.06 17.05 5.16
CA ALA A 119 -8.74 17.64 6.32
C ALA A 119 -7.85 17.62 7.58
N ALA A 120 -7.24 16.47 7.88
CA ALA A 120 -6.31 16.32 9.01
C ALA A 120 -5.05 17.22 8.87
N ALA A 121 -4.55 17.42 7.64
CA ALA A 121 -3.44 18.33 7.38
C ALA A 121 -3.83 19.79 7.72
N ASN A 122 -5.02 20.22 7.32
CA ASN A 122 -5.52 21.57 7.61
C ASN A 122 -5.74 21.79 9.11
N GLU A 123 -6.13 20.76 9.87
CA GLU A 123 -6.38 20.85 11.31
C GLU A 123 -5.12 21.19 12.13
N ASN A 124 -3.93 20.74 11.72
CA ASN A 124 -2.70 21.05 12.46
C ASN A 124 -2.09 22.42 12.13
N GLY A 125 -2.65 23.15 11.15
CA GLY A 125 -2.37 24.59 10.98
C GLY A 125 -0.92 24.97 10.74
N GLY A 126 -0.10 24.06 10.19
CA GLY A 126 1.29 24.35 9.83
C GLY A 126 2.32 24.01 10.90
N GLN A 127 1.93 23.20 11.89
CA GLN A 127 2.76 22.82 13.03
C GLN A 127 3.25 21.36 12.97
N ALA A 128 3.23 20.74 11.79
CA ALA A 128 3.73 19.38 11.62
C ALA A 128 5.23 19.35 11.29
N GLU A 129 5.91 18.29 11.70
CA GLU A 129 7.29 17.99 11.33
C GLU A 129 7.31 16.70 10.50
N LEU A 130 8.00 16.74 9.35
CA LEU A 130 8.29 15.55 8.55
C LEU A 130 9.63 14.95 9.00
N LEU A 131 9.60 13.66 9.29
CA LEU A 131 10.74 12.86 9.74
C LEU A 131 11.09 11.82 8.67
N HIS A 132 12.37 11.46 8.61
CA HIS A 132 12.86 10.38 7.78
C HIS A 132 13.79 9.49 8.62
N ALA A 133 13.65 8.17 8.45
CA ALA A 133 14.59 7.18 8.96
C ALA A 133 14.71 6.03 7.96
N THR A 134 15.85 5.34 7.98
CA THR A 134 16.04 4.08 7.26
C THR A 134 16.34 3.01 8.27
N GLY A 135 15.45 2.02 8.38
CA GLY A 135 15.67 0.79 9.13
C GLY A 135 16.09 -0.35 8.21
N GLN A 136 16.16 -1.56 8.76
CA GLN A 136 16.32 -2.78 7.98
C GLN A 136 15.35 -3.85 8.48
N GLU A 137 14.72 -4.58 7.56
CA GLU A 137 13.84 -5.72 7.83
C GLU A 137 14.27 -6.93 7.01
N ALA A 138 15.34 -7.60 7.47
CA ALA A 138 15.91 -8.76 6.79
C ALA A 138 15.14 -10.08 7.05
N THR A 139 14.11 -10.07 7.89
CA THR A 139 13.34 -11.29 8.25
C THR A 139 12.13 -11.53 7.36
N VAL A 140 11.72 -10.52 6.57
CA VAL A 140 10.53 -10.59 5.72
C VAL A 140 10.90 -10.54 4.23
N GLY A 141 10.83 -11.71 3.59
CA GLY A 141 11.10 -11.85 2.15
C GLY A 141 12.51 -12.35 1.85
N GLY A 142 12.90 -12.23 0.58
CA GLY A 142 14.18 -12.74 0.11
C GLY A 142 14.26 -12.76 -1.42
N ASN A 143 15.43 -13.11 -1.94
CA ASN A 143 15.61 -13.26 -3.38
C ASN A 143 14.96 -14.57 -3.84
N SER A 144 13.87 -14.44 -4.59
CA SER A 144 13.11 -15.57 -5.12
C SER A 144 13.80 -16.28 -6.30
N ARG A 145 14.93 -15.77 -6.82
CA ARG A 145 15.70 -16.44 -7.86
C ARG A 145 16.74 -17.38 -7.26
N TRP A 146 16.58 -18.67 -7.52
CA TRP A 146 17.41 -19.74 -6.97
C TRP A 146 18.20 -20.46 -8.05
N LEU A 147 19.45 -20.81 -7.71
CA LEU A 147 20.30 -21.69 -8.51
C LEU A 147 19.99 -23.15 -8.16
N THR A 148 19.75 -23.99 -9.17
CA THR A 148 19.56 -25.44 -8.99
C THR A 148 20.89 -26.21 -9.07
N GLN A 149 20.89 -27.46 -8.63
CA GLN A 149 22.05 -28.36 -8.75
C GLN A 149 22.47 -28.61 -10.21
N GLU A 150 21.55 -28.54 -11.17
CA GLU A 150 21.88 -28.61 -12.61
C GLU A 150 22.40 -27.28 -13.20
N GLY A 151 22.57 -26.25 -12.36
CA GLY A 151 23.07 -24.93 -12.79
C GLY A 151 22.01 -24.04 -13.43
N GLN A 152 20.72 -24.34 -13.28
CA GLN A 152 19.62 -23.52 -13.80
C GLN A 152 19.20 -22.44 -12.81
N ILE A 153 18.62 -21.34 -13.31
CA ILE A 153 18.00 -20.30 -12.48
C ILE A 153 16.48 -20.46 -12.54
N THR A 154 15.84 -20.50 -11.38
CA THR A 154 14.39 -20.58 -11.27
C THR A 154 13.81 -19.58 -10.27
N TRP A 155 12.50 -19.31 -10.35
CA TRP A 155 11.79 -18.48 -9.38
C TRP A 155 10.50 -19.10 -8.80
N SER A 156 9.96 -20.19 -9.37
CA SER A 156 8.70 -20.79 -8.88
C SER A 156 8.54 -22.24 -9.31
N GLY A 157 7.94 -23.08 -8.47
CA GLY A 157 7.48 -24.43 -8.84
C GLY A 157 8.55 -25.51 -8.91
N HIS A 158 9.66 -25.35 -8.17
CA HIS A 158 10.73 -26.35 -8.09
C HIS A 158 10.73 -27.07 -6.76
N ASP A 159 11.23 -28.30 -6.79
CA ASP A 159 11.54 -29.06 -5.58
C ASP A 159 12.66 -28.34 -4.81
N GLU A 160 12.41 -28.03 -3.53
CA GLU A 160 13.39 -27.42 -2.64
C GLU A 160 14.64 -28.30 -2.49
N SER A 161 14.53 -29.62 -2.68
CA SER A 161 15.65 -30.56 -2.56
C SER A 161 16.76 -30.33 -3.59
N VAL A 162 16.46 -29.68 -4.73
CA VAL A 162 17.43 -29.38 -5.79
C VAL A 162 17.93 -27.94 -5.75
N MET A 163 17.45 -27.12 -4.81
CA MET A 163 17.87 -25.72 -4.66
C MET A 163 19.22 -25.63 -3.94
N VAL A 164 20.13 -24.80 -4.47
CA VAL A 164 21.48 -24.63 -3.91
C VAL A 164 21.57 -23.35 -3.07
N ARG A 165 21.25 -22.21 -3.68
CA ARG A 165 21.30 -20.88 -3.05
C ARG A 165 20.56 -19.84 -3.88
N PRO A 166 20.19 -18.68 -3.30
CA PRO A 166 19.76 -17.54 -4.08
C PRO A 166 20.86 -17.07 -5.04
N THR A 167 20.45 -16.50 -6.18
CA THR A 167 21.39 -16.03 -7.21
C THR A 167 21.98 -14.65 -6.93
N GLY A 168 21.53 -13.98 -5.87
CA GLY A 168 21.96 -12.63 -5.50
C GLY A 168 21.36 -12.17 -4.16
N PRO A 169 21.66 -10.95 -3.72
CA PRO A 169 21.12 -10.39 -2.48
C PRO A 169 19.62 -10.11 -2.59
N HIS A 170 18.99 -9.85 -1.45
CA HIS A 170 17.73 -9.10 -1.37
C HIS A 170 18.03 -7.76 -0.67
N ASP A 171 17.18 -6.77 -0.90
CA ASP A 171 17.29 -5.45 -0.29
C ASP A 171 16.53 -5.43 1.04
N PRO A 172 17.21 -5.35 2.20
CA PRO A 172 16.55 -5.30 3.50
C PRO A 172 16.18 -3.88 3.91
N ASP A 173 16.53 -2.85 3.14
CA ASP A 173 16.33 -1.46 3.57
C ASP A 173 14.84 -1.13 3.68
N LEU A 174 14.49 -0.50 4.81
CA LEU A 174 13.14 -0.09 5.17
C LEU A 174 13.12 1.43 5.37
N PRO A 175 13.05 2.24 4.29
CA PRO A 175 12.84 3.68 4.42
C PRO A 175 11.46 3.98 5.00
N VAL A 176 11.43 4.91 5.94
CA VAL A 176 10.23 5.40 6.62
C VAL A 176 10.18 6.91 6.56
N LEU A 177 9.07 7.45 6.07
CA LEU A 177 8.65 8.82 6.29
C LEU A 177 7.59 8.82 7.39
N ALA A 178 7.73 9.69 8.37
CA ALA A 178 6.75 9.84 9.44
C ALA A 178 6.45 11.33 9.65
N ALA A 179 5.27 11.63 10.17
CA ALA A 179 4.93 12.98 10.59
C ALA A 179 4.54 13.00 12.06
N ARG A 180 4.88 14.08 12.74
CA ARG A 180 4.40 14.34 14.11
C ARG A 180 3.97 15.79 14.26
N ASP A 181 3.04 16.04 15.18
CA ASP A 181 2.64 17.40 15.55
C ASP A 181 3.60 18.04 16.57
N ALA A 182 3.36 19.30 16.92
CA ALA A 182 4.14 20.05 17.90
C ALA A 182 4.15 19.44 19.31
N SER A 183 3.22 18.54 19.64
CA SER A 183 3.20 17.79 20.91
C SER A 183 4.09 16.54 20.88
N GLY A 184 4.63 16.19 19.71
CA GLY A 184 5.41 14.99 19.48
C GLY A 184 4.58 13.76 19.11
N ARG A 185 3.26 13.88 19.01
CA ARG A 185 2.36 12.79 18.63
C ARG A 185 2.47 12.52 17.13
N PHE A 186 2.62 11.25 16.75
CA PHE A 186 2.64 10.85 15.36
C PHE A 186 1.29 11.07 14.68
N LEU A 187 1.33 11.64 13.47
CA LEU A 187 0.18 11.91 12.61
C LEU A 187 -0.02 10.82 11.55
N GLY A 188 1.04 10.07 11.25
CA GLY A 188 1.03 8.98 10.29
C GLY A 188 2.44 8.66 9.78
N ALA A 189 2.57 7.55 9.06
CA ALA A 189 3.81 7.13 8.43
C ALA A 189 3.58 6.46 7.08
N VAL A 190 4.60 6.50 6.23
CA VAL A 190 4.73 5.75 4.99
C VAL A 190 6.05 5.00 5.06
N PHE A 191 6.01 3.71 4.75
CA PHE A 191 7.22 2.88 4.70
C PHE A 191 7.25 2.08 3.40
N GLY A 192 8.45 1.76 2.92
CA GLY A 192 8.65 0.93 1.73
C GLY A 192 9.59 -0.22 2.03
N HIS A 193 9.36 -1.39 1.44
CA HIS A 193 10.23 -2.56 1.60
C HIS A 193 10.22 -3.42 0.33
N GLY A 194 11.39 -3.93 -0.06
CA GLY A 194 11.64 -4.62 -1.34
C GLY A 194 11.16 -6.08 -1.42
N THR A 195 9.94 -6.38 -0.94
CA THR A 195 9.43 -7.77 -0.85
C THR A 195 8.08 -7.95 -1.55
N HIS A 196 7.90 -9.10 -2.21
CA HIS A 196 6.62 -9.48 -2.83
C HIS A 196 5.58 -9.77 -1.73
N ASN A 197 4.46 -9.03 -1.70
CA ASN A 197 3.47 -9.11 -0.62
C ASN A 197 2.48 -10.28 -0.81
N ILE A 198 3.00 -11.51 -0.72
CA ILE A 198 2.24 -12.75 -0.96
C ILE A 198 1.92 -13.54 0.32
N GLY A 199 2.33 -13.06 1.50
CA GLY A 199 2.06 -13.70 2.78
C GLY A 199 0.69 -13.31 3.38
N THR A 200 0.05 -14.27 4.04
CA THR A 200 -1.19 -14.12 4.84
C THR A 200 -0.97 -14.74 6.22
N LEU A 201 -1.85 -14.45 7.20
CA LEU A 201 -1.78 -15.08 8.52
C LEU A 201 -2.38 -16.51 8.52
N GLY A 202 -3.45 -16.72 7.75
CA GLY A 202 -4.12 -18.00 7.52
C GLY A 202 -3.76 -18.63 6.18
N ASP A 203 -4.49 -19.68 5.79
CA ASP A 203 -4.34 -20.30 4.47
C ASP A 203 -4.75 -19.29 3.38
N TYR A 204 -3.77 -18.88 2.58
CA TYR A 204 -3.92 -17.88 1.52
C TYR A 204 -5.03 -18.21 0.51
N ARG A 205 -5.41 -19.49 0.36
CA ARG A 205 -6.52 -19.92 -0.50
C ARG A 205 -7.90 -19.61 0.09
N GLN A 206 -7.98 -19.38 1.39
CA GLN A 206 -9.23 -19.25 2.15
C GLN A 206 -9.50 -17.84 2.64
N VAL A 207 -8.62 -16.87 2.35
CA VAL A 207 -8.70 -15.53 2.95
C VAL A 207 -8.52 -14.41 1.94
N PHE A 208 -9.26 -13.32 2.10
CA PHE A 208 -8.86 -12.00 1.61
C PHE A 208 -7.99 -11.32 2.66
N SER A 209 -6.93 -10.67 2.23
CA SER A 209 -5.93 -10.09 3.12
C SER A 209 -5.22 -8.89 2.49
N PRO A 210 -4.90 -7.84 3.27
CA PRO A 210 -4.02 -6.77 2.81
C PRO A 210 -2.55 -7.22 2.75
N GLY A 211 -2.28 -8.48 3.11
CA GLY A 211 -0.94 -9.07 3.16
C GLY A 211 -0.13 -8.51 4.33
N PHE A 212 1.14 -8.88 4.39
CA PHE A 212 2.04 -8.47 5.47
C PHE A 212 2.07 -6.94 5.66
N PHE A 213 2.20 -6.17 4.59
CA PHE A 213 2.39 -4.71 4.72
C PHE A 213 1.14 -3.98 5.18
N GLY A 214 -0.04 -4.33 4.68
CA GLY A 214 -1.25 -3.68 5.16
C GLY A 214 -1.67 -4.18 6.56
N LEU A 215 -1.34 -5.43 6.94
CA LEU A 215 -1.45 -5.88 8.33
C LEU A 215 -0.50 -5.10 9.25
N ALA A 216 0.76 -4.92 8.85
CA ALA A 216 1.75 -4.17 9.62
C ALA A 216 1.33 -2.70 9.78
N ALA A 217 0.82 -2.06 8.73
CA ALA A 217 0.29 -0.70 8.81
C ALA A 217 -0.86 -0.59 9.82
N GLN A 218 -1.81 -1.54 9.80
CA GLN A 218 -2.93 -1.55 10.74
C GLN A 218 -2.50 -1.87 12.18
N GLU A 219 -1.42 -2.62 12.38
CA GLU A 219 -0.86 -2.85 13.72
C GLU A 219 -0.14 -1.60 14.25
N LEU A 220 0.59 -0.88 13.39
CA LEU A 220 1.21 0.40 13.75
C LEU A 220 0.17 1.45 14.17
N GLU A 221 -0.99 1.47 13.51
CA GLU A 221 -2.11 2.37 13.86
C GLU A 221 -2.73 2.10 15.25
N ARG A 222 -2.48 0.93 15.86
CA ARG A 222 -3.01 0.57 17.18
C ARG A 222 -2.12 1.03 18.35
N GLN A 223 -0.90 1.48 18.07
CA GLN A 223 0.06 1.94 19.08
C GLN A 223 -0.12 3.43 19.38
#